data_AF-A0A125QA36-F1
#
_entry.id   AF-A0A125QA36-F1
#
_cell.length_a   1.000
_cell.length_b   1.000
_cell.length_c   1.000
_cell.angle_alpha   90.00
_cell.angle_beta   90.00
_cell.angle_gamma   90.00
#
_symmetry.space_group_name_H-M   'P 1'
#
loop_
_entity.id
_entity.type
_entity.pdbx_description
1 polymer ?
#
loop_
_entity_poly.entity_id
_entity_poly.type
_entity_poly.pdbx_seq_one_letter_code
_entity_poly.pdbx_strand_id
1 'polypeptide(L)'
;MDRVVEVYFLPPVAIARVGGSDNPLEAFEWDTDVSTHGAHQTIIKPAVSLDVGADGSLRPYLPNVIRFKDGDQLRPAAPFFELWLRIQSSHDGEIREEKATPARLEELGASVDNLQFNVTVANCKAQRRTGSPACSYIARLEVGGTDHERKPLLAISPHTPGQEPLVYPDRPIPLGAFQVIKPAPATAMGIDLSQIRVRFTPARGEVYGPPNAIAGPSSPGQPGDIIAAAILPGAIHEIVPDRNRILNPNTPWSTYIMNAAGQTDPQPCDSYDGADVGNWQSWGVVDDTCDGTISAQLIVAGTRFTATARVLSGVPDYAPDRRPFSSLAGDLADRELPPVDVSEATIEQTGAEIADLFARVFETAGLMNLDAVRYKAIQSNINDPPPPNYPGLPQIDKRMMTKDDEPYVDLTPILLDSDKVAQQSDGVPYLPLPYSAVAMAAHAPLTDLITLRDFLRTRKDHVGRLIRPPYGRFSQFEEAPGKVPNPSFRDSRVSRDGLHDMRMPPFMRDSDENALSLTWRDYDTLMRFIDLLAEQAAANAAPGQPPKA
;
A
#
# COMPACT_ATOMS: atom_id res chain seq x y z
N MET A 1 39.65 -9.27 -18.84
CA MET A 1 38.22 -9.49 -19.06
C MET A 1 37.53 -9.05 -17.81
N ASP A 2 36.54 -8.18 -17.95
CA ASP A 2 35.80 -7.66 -16.80
C ASP A 2 35.15 -8.81 -16.03
N ARG A 3 35.01 -8.64 -14.71
CA ARG A 3 34.47 -9.65 -13.81
C ARG A 3 33.08 -9.26 -13.36
N VAL A 4 32.11 -10.16 -13.51
CA VAL A 4 30.80 -10.01 -12.87
C VAL A 4 30.96 -10.19 -11.36
N VAL A 5 30.51 -9.20 -10.60
CA VAL A 5 30.47 -9.21 -9.14
C VAL A 5 29.08 -9.63 -8.67
N GLU A 6 28.04 -9.12 -9.32
CA GLU A 6 26.65 -9.33 -8.93
C GLU A 6 25.73 -9.24 -10.14
N VAL A 7 24.59 -9.92 -10.05
CA VAL A 7 23.45 -9.77 -10.96
C VAL A 7 22.23 -9.45 -10.11
N TYR A 8 21.46 -8.43 -10.47
CA TYR A 8 20.30 -7.98 -9.71
C TYR A 8 19.19 -7.47 -10.64
N PHE A 9 17.98 -7.33 -10.09
CA PHE A 9 16.85 -6.76 -10.81
C PHE A 9 16.62 -5.30 -10.41
N LEU A 10 16.22 -4.47 -11.37
CA LEU A 10 15.61 -3.17 -11.11
C LEU A 10 14.22 -3.10 -11.76
N PRO A 11 13.15 -2.77 -10.99
CA PRO A 11 13.16 -2.63 -9.53
C PRO A 11 13.31 -4.00 -8.82
N PRO A 12 13.80 -4.05 -7.57
CA PRO A 12 13.86 -5.30 -6.79
C PRO A 12 12.50 -5.74 -6.24
N VAL A 13 11.53 -4.82 -6.22
CA VAL A 13 10.14 -5.08 -5.84
C VAL A 13 9.19 -4.29 -6.74
N ALA A 14 8.10 -4.90 -7.19
CA ALA A 14 7.04 -4.19 -7.88
C ALA A 14 5.65 -4.66 -7.43
N ILE A 15 4.69 -3.75 -7.43
CA ILE A 15 3.28 -4.03 -7.15
C ILE A 15 2.55 -4.05 -8.50
N ALA A 16 2.18 -5.25 -8.94
CA ALA A 16 1.21 -5.44 -10.02
C ALA A 16 -0.21 -5.16 -9.50
N ARG A 17 -1.12 -4.78 -10.38
CA ARG A 17 -2.52 -4.45 -10.00
C ARG A 17 -3.45 -5.27 -10.86
N VAL A 18 -4.33 -6.06 -10.24
CA VAL A 18 -5.28 -6.91 -10.97
C VAL A 18 -6.18 -6.07 -11.88
N GLY A 19 -6.65 -6.67 -12.98
CA GLY A 19 -7.52 -6.00 -13.92
C GLY A 19 -8.06 -6.96 -14.97
N GLY A 20 -9.35 -6.83 -15.29
CA GLY A 20 -10.02 -7.70 -16.24
C GLY A 20 -9.61 -7.49 -17.69
N SER A 21 -9.00 -6.35 -18.06
CA SER A 21 -8.62 -6.09 -19.45
C SER A 21 -7.38 -6.88 -19.86
N ASP A 22 -7.34 -7.30 -21.12
CA ASP A 22 -6.16 -7.91 -21.72
C ASP A 22 -5.06 -6.86 -22.03
N ASN A 23 -5.40 -5.57 -22.05
CA ASN A 23 -4.45 -4.47 -22.26
C ASN A 23 -3.99 -3.92 -20.90
N PRO A 24 -2.67 -3.96 -20.61
CA PRO A 24 -2.15 -3.35 -19.39
C PRO A 24 -2.25 -1.82 -19.39
N LEU A 25 -2.30 -1.26 -18.18
CA LEU A 25 -2.35 0.17 -17.94
C LEU A 25 -1.09 0.84 -18.50
N GLU A 26 -1.30 1.98 -19.15
CA GLU A 26 -0.24 2.84 -19.66
C GLU A 26 0.59 3.42 -18.50
N ALA A 27 1.89 3.59 -18.71
CA ALA A 27 2.78 4.20 -17.74
C ALA A 27 2.46 5.69 -17.58
N PHE A 28 2.61 6.19 -16.36
CA PHE A 28 2.46 7.59 -16.03
C PHE A 28 3.43 8.00 -14.92
N GLU A 29 3.68 9.30 -14.83
CA GLU A 29 4.48 9.93 -13.78
C GLU A 29 3.59 10.89 -12.98
N TRP A 30 3.89 11.01 -11.69
CA TRP A 30 3.32 12.08 -10.88
C TRP A 30 3.98 13.40 -11.22
N ASP A 31 3.18 14.45 -11.28
CA ASP A 31 3.62 15.82 -11.40
C ASP A 31 2.74 16.73 -10.54
N THR A 32 3.10 17.99 -10.42
CA THR A 32 2.38 18.98 -9.63
C THR A 32 1.64 19.94 -10.57
N ASP A 33 0.35 20.16 -10.31
CA ASP A 33 -0.41 21.20 -11.01
C ASP A 33 -0.05 22.60 -10.47
N VAL A 34 0.89 23.25 -11.17
CA VAL A 34 1.35 24.61 -10.91
C VAL A 34 0.47 25.69 -11.52
N SER A 35 -0.68 25.34 -12.10
CA SER A 35 -1.64 26.32 -12.60
C SER A 35 -2.31 27.09 -11.47
N THR A 36 -2.84 28.28 -11.77
CA THR A 36 -3.55 29.12 -10.79
C THR A 36 -4.73 28.41 -10.13
N HIS A 37 -5.31 27.41 -10.78
CA HIS A 37 -6.43 26.62 -10.25
C HIS A 37 -6.03 25.25 -9.71
N GLY A 38 -4.79 24.80 -9.99
CA GLY A 38 -4.28 23.49 -9.62
C GLY A 38 -3.94 23.31 -8.15
N ALA A 39 -3.68 24.42 -7.45
CA ALA A 39 -3.39 24.44 -6.02
C ALA A 39 -2.27 23.46 -5.58
N HIS A 40 -1.28 23.24 -6.45
CA HIS A 40 -0.18 22.29 -6.24
C HIS A 40 -0.63 20.85 -5.97
N GLN A 41 -1.81 20.46 -6.46
CA GLN A 41 -2.28 19.08 -6.37
C GLN A 41 -1.45 18.16 -7.26
N THR A 42 -1.34 16.91 -6.84
CA THR A 42 -0.76 15.86 -7.69
C THR A 42 -1.64 15.64 -8.91
N ILE A 43 -0.99 15.56 -10.07
CA ILE A 43 -1.57 15.14 -11.34
C ILE A 43 -0.76 13.97 -11.90
N ILE A 44 -1.34 13.24 -12.83
CA ILE A 44 -0.66 12.19 -13.58
C ILE A 44 -0.42 12.64 -15.02
N LYS A 45 0.79 12.39 -15.53
CA LYS A 45 1.16 12.66 -16.93
C LYS A 45 1.51 11.36 -17.64
N PRO A 46 1.04 11.15 -18.88
CA PRO A 46 1.45 10.00 -19.67
C PRO A 46 2.97 9.89 -19.78
N ALA A 47 3.50 8.69 -19.58
CA ALA A 47 4.91 8.37 -19.74
C ALA A 47 5.10 7.33 -20.86
N VAL A 48 6.35 7.13 -21.29
CA VAL A 48 6.66 6.14 -22.32
C VAL A 48 6.23 4.76 -21.83
N SER A 49 5.28 4.17 -22.57
CA SER A 49 4.68 2.87 -22.31
C SER A 49 5.23 1.83 -23.27
N LEU A 50 5.18 0.56 -22.86
CA LEU A 50 5.70 -0.55 -23.64
C LEU A 50 4.57 -1.49 -24.05
N ASP A 51 4.35 -1.60 -25.35
CA ASP A 51 3.50 -2.62 -25.95
C ASP A 51 4.31 -3.91 -26.17
N VAL A 52 3.72 -5.06 -25.84
CA VAL A 52 4.39 -6.37 -25.93
C VAL A 52 3.69 -7.19 -27.00
N GLY A 53 4.42 -7.47 -28.09
CA GLY A 53 3.94 -8.32 -29.16
C GLY A 53 3.78 -9.77 -28.72
N ALA A 54 3.00 -10.54 -29.49
CA ALA A 54 2.79 -11.97 -29.24
C ALA A 54 4.11 -12.78 -29.25
N ASP A 55 5.12 -12.32 -29.99
CA ASP A 55 6.47 -12.93 -30.05
C ASP A 55 7.43 -12.41 -28.97
N GLY A 56 6.93 -11.60 -28.03
CA GLY A 56 7.71 -10.97 -26.96
C GLY A 56 8.50 -9.73 -27.37
N SER A 57 8.36 -9.26 -28.62
CA SER A 57 8.97 -7.99 -29.05
C SER A 57 8.37 -6.78 -28.32
N LEU A 58 9.18 -5.76 -28.05
CA LEU A 58 8.74 -4.51 -27.45
C LEU A 58 8.58 -3.41 -28.48
N ARG A 59 7.51 -2.63 -28.32
CA ARG A 59 7.34 -1.35 -29.02
C ARG A 59 7.05 -0.24 -28.00
N PRO A 60 7.97 0.73 -27.80
CA PRO A 60 7.68 1.89 -27.00
C PRO A 60 6.72 2.85 -27.71
N TYR A 61 5.84 3.48 -26.95
CA TYR A 61 4.95 4.53 -27.41
C TYR A 61 4.63 5.51 -26.28
N LEU A 62 4.28 6.76 -26.59
CA LEU A 62 3.78 7.73 -25.62
C LEU A 62 2.27 7.89 -25.84
N PRO A 63 1.41 7.52 -24.86
CA PRO A 63 -0.02 7.69 -25.01
C PRO A 63 -0.40 9.17 -24.88
N ASN A 64 -1.39 9.60 -25.67
CA ASN A 64 -1.94 10.96 -25.56
C ASN A 64 -2.87 11.12 -24.34
N VAL A 65 -3.46 10.01 -23.87
CA VAL A 65 -4.41 9.95 -22.74
C VAL A 65 -4.18 8.62 -22.04
N ILE A 66 -4.14 8.63 -20.70
CA ILE A 66 -4.07 7.42 -19.88
C ILE A 66 -5.46 6.79 -19.79
N ARG A 67 -5.60 5.55 -20.25
CA ARG A 67 -6.86 4.80 -20.18
C ARG A 67 -6.83 3.79 -19.03
N PHE A 68 -7.69 3.98 -18.04
CA PHE A 68 -7.83 3.08 -16.89
C PHE A 68 -8.76 1.88 -17.13
N LYS A 69 -9.64 1.98 -18.14
CA LYS A 69 -10.64 0.95 -18.43
C LYS A 69 -10.76 0.69 -19.93
N ASP A 70 -11.06 -0.56 -20.26
CA ASP A 70 -11.56 -0.98 -21.58
C ASP A 70 -12.99 -1.52 -21.40
N GLY A 71 -13.99 -0.70 -21.74
CA GLY A 71 -15.38 -1.00 -21.39
C GLY A 71 -15.56 -1.07 -19.87
N ASP A 72 -16.12 -2.18 -19.40
CA ASP A 72 -16.34 -2.44 -17.97
C ASP A 72 -15.12 -3.06 -17.26
N GLN A 73 -14.03 -3.31 -17.99
CA GLN A 73 -12.84 -3.97 -17.45
C GLN A 73 -11.74 -2.97 -17.10
N LEU A 74 -11.19 -3.09 -15.90
CA LEU A 74 -10.02 -2.32 -15.47
C LEU A 74 -8.76 -2.83 -16.18
N ARG A 75 -7.88 -1.91 -16.60
CA ARG A 75 -6.57 -2.28 -17.11
C ARG A 75 -5.63 -2.68 -15.98
N PRO A 76 -4.97 -3.86 -16.04
CA PRO A 76 -4.04 -4.27 -15.01
C PRO A 76 -2.72 -3.48 -15.08
N ALA A 77 -2.07 -3.23 -13.93
CA ALA A 77 -0.68 -2.77 -13.93
C ALA A 77 0.25 -3.99 -14.00
N ALA A 78 1.00 -4.12 -15.09
CA ALA A 78 1.85 -5.28 -15.39
C ALA A 78 3.33 -4.88 -15.48
N PRO A 79 4.08 -4.93 -14.35
CA PRO A 79 5.42 -4.39 -14.26
C PRO A 79 6.46 -5.18 -15.08
N PHE A 80 7.50 -4.46 -15.49
CA PHE A 80 8.73 -5.04 -16.01
C PHE A 80 9.80 -5.09 -14.91
N PHE A 81 10.65 -6.10 -14.99
CA PHE A 81 11.86 -6.23 -14.19
C PHE A 81 13.03 -6.31 -15.15
N GLU A 82 13.98 -5.39 -15.01
CA GLU A 82 15.15 -5.33 -15.85
C GLU A 82 16.35 -5.97 -15.15
N LEU A 83 17.13 -6.76 -15.88
CA LEU A 83 18.32 -7.40 -15.34
C LEU A 83 19.53 -6.47 -15.46
N TRP A 84 20.30 -6.35 -14.38
CA TRP A 84 21.49 -5.51 -14.26
C TRP A 84 22.68 -6.30 -13.75
N LEU A 85 23.87 -5.82 -14.09
CA LEU A 85 25.16 -6.40 -13.74
C LEU A 85 25.96 -5.37 -12.95
N ARG A 86 26.56 -5.80 -11.85
CA ARG A 86 27.66 -5.07 -11.21
C ARG A 86 28.96 -5.68 -11.67
N ILE A 87 29.79 -4.89 -12.35
CA ILE A 87 30.97 -5.37 -13.06
C ILE A 87 32.21 -4.67 -12.52
N GLN A 88 33.25 -5.46 -12.22
CA GLN A 88 34.58 -4.97 -11.91
C GLN A 88 35.44 -4.95 -13.16
N SER A 89 35.92 -3.76 -13.53
CA SER A 89 36.82 -3.54 -14.65
C SER A 89 38.15 -4.27 -14.44
N SER A 90 38.61 -4.95 -15.49
CA SER A 90 39.91 -5.62 -15.46
C SER A 90 41.11 -4.70 -15.65
N HIS A 91 40.88 -3.42 -16.00
CA HIS A 91 41.95 -2.47 -16.26
C HIS A 91 42.36 -1.67 -15.01
N ASP A 92 41.38 -1.14 -14.28
CA ASP A 92 41.56 -0.24 -13.13
C ASP A 92 40.91 -0.77 -11.83
N GLY A 93 40.15 -1.86 -11.90
CA GLY A 93 39.44 -2.44 -10.76
C GLY A 93 38.17 -1.69 -10.35
N GLU A 94 37.74 -0.68 -11.11
CA GLU A 94 36.53 0.10 -10.84
C GLU A 94 35.28 -0.78 -10.92
N ILE A 95 34.32 -0.56 -10.02
CA ILE A 95 33.02 -1.23 -10.02
C ILE A 95 31.99 -0.31 -10.64
N ARG A 96 31.32 -0.78 -11.69
CA ARG A 96 30.24 -0.07 -12.39
C ARG A 96 28.99 -0.91 -12.50
N GLU A 97 27.86 -0.23 -12.56
CA GLU A 97 26.54 -0.83 -12.81
C GLU A 97 26.20 -0.71 -14.29
N GLU A 98 25.85 -1.83 -14.91
CA GLU A 98 25.58 -1.90 -16.34
C GLU A 98 24.32 -2.72 -16.61
N LYS A 99 23.59 -2.35 -17.66
CA LYS A 99 22.42 -3.11 -18.12
C LYS A 99 22.86 -4.48 -18.64
N ALA A 100 22.14 -5.53 -18.27
CA ALA A 100 22.36 -6.83 -18.91
C ALA A 100 21.75 -6.80 -20.32
N THR A 101 22.59 -6.88 -21.35
CA THR A 101 22.21 -6.97 -22.76
C THR A 101 22.85 -8.21 -23.39
N PRO A 102 22.32 -8.77 -24.50
CA PRO A 102 22.96 -9.88 -25.19
C PRO A 102 24.42 -9.61 -25.55
N ALA A 103 24.71 -8.42 -26.10
CA ALA A 103 26.07 -8.01 -26.44
C ALA A 103 26.99 -7.98 -25.21
N ARG A 104 26.49 -7.47 -24.07
CA ARG A 104 27.28 -7.44 -22.84
C ARG A 104 27.53 -8.83 -22.27
N LEU A 105 26.56 -9.75 -22.39
CA LEU A 105 26.77 -11.14 -22.01
C LEU A 105 27.84 -11.80 -22.89
N GLU A 106 27.82 -11.56 -24.21
CA GLU A 106 28.82 -12.08 -25.15
C GLU A 106 30.23 -11.60 -24.82
N GLU A 107 30.40 -10.31 -24.51
CA GLU A 107 31.67 -9.73 -24.03
C GLU A 107 32.16 -10.38 -22.73
N LEU A 108 31.23 -10.89 -21.91
CA LEU A 108 31.49 -11.59 -20.66
C LEU A 108 31.64 -13.12 -20.86
N GLY A 109 31.59 -13.61 -22.10
CA GLY A 109 31.74 -15.04 -22.41
C GLY A 109 30.50 -15.87 -22.03
N ALA A 110 29.33 -15.25 -22.02
CA ALA A 110 28.03 -15.86 -21.80
C ALA A 110 27.07 -15.50 -22.95
N SER A 111 25.88 -16.09 -22.96
CA SER A 111 24.79 -15.72 -23.85
C SER A 111 23.45 -15.75 -23.10
N VAL A 112 22.39 -15.32 -23.79
CA VAL A 112 21.01 -15.45 -23.26
C VAL A 112 20.58 -16.90 -23.02
N ASP A 113 21.23 -17.89 -23.64
CA ASP A 113 20.98 -19.31 -23.36
C ASP A 113 21.52 -19.75 -21.99
N ASN A 114 22.41 -18.95 -21.38
CA ASN A 114 22.92 -19.18 -20.04
C ASN A 114 22.01 -18.58 -18.95
N LEU A 115 20.86 -18.01 -19.34
CA LEU A 115 19.86 -17.47 -18.42
C LEU A 115 18.71 -18.44 -18.21
N GLN A 116 18.36 -18.64 -16.95
CA GLN A 116 17.14 -19.32 -16.54
C GLN A 116 16.38 -18.45 -15.53
N PHE A 117 15.10 -18.22 -15.81
CA PHE A 117 14.18 -17.55 -14.90
C PHE A 117 13.34 -18.57 -14.14
N ASN A 118 13.24 -18.37 -12.82
CA ASN A 118 12.41 -19.17 -11.93
C ASN A 118 11.38 -18.24 -11.30
N VAL A 119 10.10 -18.57 -11.46
CA VAL A 119 8.99 -17.75 -10.96
C VAL A 119 8.16 -18.59 -10.03
N THR A 120 7.93 -18.11 -8.82
CA THR A 120 7.02 -18.73 -7.86
C THR A 120 6.08 -17.66 -7.33
N VAL A 121 4.78 -17.83 -7.56
CA VAL A 121 3.73 -16.98 -6.98
C VAL A 121 2.72 -17.84 -6.25
N ALA A 122 2.17 -17.33 -5.15
CA ALA A 122 1.26 -18.07 -4.29
C ALA A 122 0.20 -17.16 -3.67
N ASN A 123 -0.91 -17.77 -3.28
CA ASN A 123 -1.82 -17.19 -2.31
C ASN A 123 -1.93 -18.14 -1.11
N CYS A 124 -1.62 -17.61 0.06
CA CYS A 124 -1.55 -18.38 1.31
C CYS A 124 -2.56 -17.89 2.35
N LYS A 125 -3.53 -17.05 1.98
CA LYS A 125 -4.50 -16.45 2.93
C LYS A 125 -5.28 -17.54 3.68
N ALA A 126 -5.88 -18.49 2.96
CA ALA A 126 -6.63 -19.60 3.56
C ALA A 126 -5.73 -20.59 4.34
N GLN A 127 -4.50 -20.86 3.87
CA GLN A 127 -3.52 -21.63 4.66
C GLN A 127 -3.20 -20.96 6.00
N ARG A 128 -3.05 -19.63 6.01
CA ARG A 128 -2.71 -18.86 7.21
C ARG A 128 -3.77 -19.00 8.31
N ARG A 129 -5.04 -19.10 7.93
CA ARG A 129 -6.18 -19.31 8.83
C ARG A 129 -6.31 -20.76 9.28
N THR A 130 -6.18 -21.70 8.34
CA THR A 130 -6.46 -23.13 8.60
C THR A 130 -5.26 -23.92 9.14
N GLY A 131 -4.05 -23.38 9.03
CA GLY A 131 -2.80 -24.10 9.28
C GLY A 131 -2.50 -25.21 8.26
N SER A 132 -3.35 -25.38 7.23
CA SER A 132 -3.25 -26.47 6.26
C SER A 132 -2.58 -26.00 4.97
N PRO A 133 -1.44 -26.60 4.55
CA PRO A 133 -0.85 -26.34 3.24
C PRO A 133 -1.79 -26.63 2.08
N ALA A 134 -2.73 -27.57 2.25
CA ALA A 134 -3.74 -27.89 1.25
C ALA A 134 -4.72 -26.75 0.97
N CYS A 135 -4.73 -25.70 1.80
CA CYS A 135 -5.52 -24.49 1.63
C CYS A 135 -4.74 -23.32 1.02
N SER A 136 -3.47 -23.48 0.63
CA SER A 136 -2.80 -22.52 -0.26
C SER A 136 -2.79 -23.02 -1.70
N TYR A 137 -2.39 -22.17 -2.64
CA TYR A 137 -2.20 -22.56 -4.03
C TYR A 137 -1.02 -21.80 -4.62
N ILE A 138 -0.17 -22.53 -5.33
CA ILE A 138 1.15 -22.06 -5.76
C ILE A 138 1.32 -22.38 -7.25
N ALA A 139 1.73 -21.39 -8.03
CA ALA A 139 2.21 -21.56 -9.40
C ALA A 139 3.74 -21.49 -9.42
N ARG A 140 4.38 -22.39 -10.18
CA ARG A 140 5.83 -22.41 -10.40
C ARG A 140 6.13 -22.56 -11.88
N LEU A 141 7.07 -21.77 -12.39
CA LEU A 141 7.56 -21.86 -13.76
C LEU A 141 9.08 -21.73 -13.81
N GLU A 142 9.69 -22.52 -14.69
CA GLU A 142 11.07 -22.35 -15.14
C GLU A 142 11.04 -21.96 -16.62
N VAL A 143 11.72 -20.86 -16.98
CA VAL A 143 11.67 -20.29 -18.33
C VAL A 143 13.09 -19.94 -18.77
N GLY A 144 13.51 -20.45 -19.93
CA GLY A 144 14.82 -20.13 -20.50
C GLY A 144 14.89 -18.68 -20.99
N GLY A 145 16.09 -18.08 -21.03
CA GLY A 145 16.28 -16.71 -21.48
C GLY A 145 15.88 -16.43 -22.94
N THR A 146 15.74 -17.48 -23.75
CA THR A 146 15.31 -17.43 -25.15
C THR A 146 13.84 -17.81 -25.38
N ASP A 147 13.11 -18.14 -24.31
CA ASP A 147 11.70 -18.50 -24.36
C ASP A 147 10.83 -17.26 -24.13
N HIS A 148 10.42 -16.64 -25.24
CA HIS A 148 9.68 -15.37 -25.24
C HIS A 148 8.15 -15.53 -25.22
N GLU A 149 7.66 -16.77 -25.09
CA GLU A 149 6.22 -17.02 -25.02
C GLU A 149 5.65 -16.51 -23.70
N ARG A 150 4.41 -16.00 -23.76
CA ARG A 150 3.66 -15.65 -22.56
C ARG A 150 3.13 -16.93 -21.90
N LYS A 151 3.58 -17.22 -20.68
CA LYS A 151 3.22 -18.45 -19.96
C LYS A 151 2.26 -18.17 -18.80
N PRO A 152 1.11 -18.87 -18.71
CA PRO A 152 0.18 -18.71 -17.61
C PRO A 152 0.78 -19.29 -16.31
N LEU A 153 0.56 -18.60 -15.19
CA LEU A 153 0.94 -19.06 -13.86
C LEU A 153 -0.22 -19.83 -13.25
N LEU A 154 -0.27 -21.13 -13.54
CA LEU A 154 -1.36 -22.02 -13.10
C LEU A 154 -1.07 -22.57 -11.71
N ALA A 155 -1.86 -22.17 -10.72
CA ALA A 155 -1.65 -22.52 -9.32
C ALA A 155 -2.46 -23.74 -8.89
N ILE A 156 -1.84 -24.59 -8.07
CA ILE A 156 -2.42 -25.80 -7.49
C ILE A 156 -2.10 -25.88 -6.01
N SER A 157 -2.92 -26.58 -5.22
CA SER A 157 -2.69 -26.72 -3.79
C SER A 157 -1.68 -27.83 -3.46
N PRO A 158 -0.61 -27.52 -2.71
CA PRO A 158 0.28 -28.56 -2.19
C PRO A 158 -0.46 -29.37 -1.11
N HIS A 159 -0.30 -30.69 -1.09
CA HIS A 159 -0.97 -31.55 -0.10
C HIS A 159 -0.12 -32.77 0.23
N THR A 160 -0.30 -33.31 1.44
CA THR A 160 0.28 -34.59 1.86
C THR A 160 -0.75 -35.73 1.75
N PRO A 161 -0.33 -37.01 1.82
CA PRO A 161 -1.27 -38.12 1.84
C PRO A 161 -2.31 -37.97 2.98
N GLY A 162 -3.59 -38.04 2.63
CA GLY A 162 -4.70 -37.86 3.56
C GLY A 162 -5.26 -36.44 3.65
N GLN A 163 -4.65 -35.47 2.96
CA GLN A 163 -5.23 -34.14 2.77
C GLN A 163 -5.84 -34.03 1.37
N GLU A 164 -6.98 -33.34 1.26
CA GLU A 164 -7.52 -32.98 -0.04
C GLU A 164 -7.11 -31.55 -0.43
N PRO A 165 -6.62 -31.32 -1.66
CA PRO A 165 -6.24 -29.98 -2.12
C PRO A 165 -7.46 -29.08 -2.30
N LEU A 166 -7.33 -27.80 -1.96
CA LEU A 166 -8.35 -26.77 -2.25
C LEU A 166 -8.48 -26.52 -3.76
N VAL A 167 -7.34 -26.44 -4.45
CA VAL A 167 -7.23 -26.24 -5.89
C VAL A 167 -6.65 -27.50 -6.53
N TYR A 168 -7.45 -28.17 -7.36
CA TYR A 168 -7.04 -29.40 -8.03
C TYR A 168 -6.11 -29.15 -9.23
N PRO A 169 -5.23 -30.11 -9.57
CA PRO A 169 -4.34 -30.00 -10.74
C PRO A 169 -5.05 -29.88 -12.09
N ASP A 170 -6.24 -30.47 -12.25
CA ASP A 170 -7.05 -30.40 -13.48
C ASP A 170 -7.87 -29.11 -13.59
N ARG A 171 -7.95 -28.32 -12.51
CA ARG A 171 -8.71 -27.06 -12.43
C ARG A 171 -7.90 -25.98 -11.69
N PRO A 172 -6.74 -25.58 -12.23
CA PRO A 172 -5.86 -24.62 -11.57
C PRO A 172 -6.48 -23.22 -11.55
N ILE A 173 -6.09 -22.42 -10.56
CA ILE A 173 -6.38 -20.98 -10.54
C ILE A 173 -5.27 -20.25 -11.31
N PRO A 174 -5.58 -19.42 -12.30
CA PRO A 174 -4.59 -18.57 -12.96
C PRO A 174 -4.19 -17.39 -12.05
N LEU A 175 -2.92 -17.34 -11.65
CA LEU A 175 -2.34 -16.24 -10.87
C LEU A 175 -1.66 -15.17 -11.76
N GLY A 176 -2.07 -15.10 -13.02
CA GLY A 176 -1.50 -14.20 -14.03
C GLY A 176 -0.61 -14.92 -15.04
N ALA A 177 0.39 -14.22 -15.57
CA ALA A 177 1.32 -14.73 -16.56
C ALA A 177 2.73 -14.13 -16.43
N PHE A 178 3.72 -14.88 -16.90
CA PHE A 178 5.11 -14.48 -16.98
C PHE A 178 5.60 -14.52 -18.43
N GLN A 179 6.47 -13.60 -18.81
CA GLN A 179 7.05 -13.55 -20.15
C GLN A 179 8.47 -13.00 -20.11
N VAL A 180 9.42 -13.68 -20.76
CA VAL A 180 10.74 -13.13 -21.05
C VAL A 180 10.62 -12.28 -22.30
N ILE A 181 11.10 -11.04 -22.21
CA ILE A 181 10.97 -10.08 -23.31
C ILE A 181 12.11 -10.28 -24.30
N LYS A 182 11.76 -10.32 -25.58
CA LYS A 182 12.71 -10.51 -26.68
C LYS A 182 13.56 -9.25 -26.87
N PRO A 183 14.88 -9.30 -26.59
CA PRO A 183 15.74 -8.13 -26.76
C PRO A 183 15.92 -7.78 -28.25
N ALA A 184 16.06 -6.50 -28.55
CA ALA A 184 16.38 -5.99 -29.89
C ALA A 184 17.51 -4.96 -29.82
N PRO A 185 18.52 -4.99 -30.72
CA PRO A 185 19.65 -4.06 -30.70
C PRO A 185 19.24 -2.66 -31.21
N ALA A 186 18.36 -1.99 -30.48
CA ALA A 186 17.79 -0.70 -30.84
C ALA A 186 17.47 0.13 -29.59
N THR A 187 17.47 1.44 -29.75
CA THR A 187 16.94 2.39 -28.75
C THR A 187 15.82 3.19 -29.40
N ALA A 188 14.69 3.32 -28.73
CA ALA A 188 13.55 4.09 -29.21
C ALA A 188 12.87 4.79 -28.03
N MET A 189 12.54 6.08 -28.23
CA MET A 189 11.91 6.92 -27.20
C MET A 189 12.65 6.93 -25.84
N GLY A 190 13.99 6.89 -25.88
CA GLY A 190 14.83 6.83 -24.68
C GLY A 190 14.90 5.46 -23.99
N ILE A 191 14.22 4.44 -24.55
CA ILE A 191 14.24 3.07 -24.01
C ILE A 191 15.23 2.22 -24.81
N ASP A 192 16.18 1.61 -24.10
CA ASP A 192 17.09 0.60 -24.64
C ASP A 192 16.36 -0.74 -24.77
N LEU A 193 16.04 -1.16 -25.99
CA LEU A 193 15.30 -2.39 -26.29
C LEU A 193 16.21 -3.64 -26.24
N SER A 194 17.52 -3.47 -26.10
CA SER A 194 18.48 -4.58 -26.01
C SER A 194 18.62 -5.12 -24.59
N GLN A 195 18.15 -4.35 -23.60
CA GLN A 195 18.19 -4.76 -22.21
C GLN A 195 17.25 -5.94 -21.93
N ILE A 196 17.79 -6.93 -21.22
CA ILE A 196 17.10 -8.15 -20.84
C ILE A 196 16.06 -7.81 -19.78
N ARG A 197 14.81 -8.13 -20.09
CA ARG A 197 13.64 -7.85 -19.25
C ARG A 197 12.74 -9.05 -19.13
N VAL A 198 12.00 -9.08 -18.04
CA VAL A 198 10.87 -9.98 -17.87
C VAL A 198 9.64 -9.18 -17.46
N ARG A 199 8.46 -9.67 -17.83
CA ARG A 199 7.18 -9.07 -17.48
C ARG A 199 6.38 -10.02 -16.60
N PHE A 200 5.82 -9.46 -15.53
CA PHE A 200 4.74 -10.11 -14.79
C PHE A 200 3.41 -9.42 -15.13
N THR A 201 2.43 -10.20 -15.59
CA THR A 201 1.06 -9.72 -15.77
C THR A 201 0.20 -10.35 -14.69
N PRO A 202 -0.47 -9.57 -13.83
CA PRO A 202 -1.29 -10.12 -12.75
C PRO A 202 -2.53 -10.85 -13.29
N ALA A 203 -3.23 -11.54 -12.40
CA ALA A 203 -4.52 -12.14 -12.69
C ALA A 203 -5.61 -11.06 -12.89
N ARG A 204 -6.84 -11.52 -13.16
CA ARG A 204 -7.95 -10.64 -13.57
C ARG A 204 -8.65 -9.97 -12.38
N GLY A 205 -8.41 -10.43 -11.15
CA GLY A 205 -9.11 -9.97 -9.96
C GLY A 205 -10.41 -10.74 -9.72
N GLU A 206 -10.44 -12.01 -10.12
CA GLU A 206 -11.61 -12.88 -9.97
C GLU A 206 -11.63 -13.61 -8.63
N VAL A 207 -12.83 -14.02 -8.24
CA VAL A 207 -13.09 -14.88 -7.08
C VAL A 207 -13.40 -16.30 -7.51
N TYR A 208 -13.02 -17.27 -6.68
CA TYR A 208 -13.16 -18.70 -6.90
C TYR A 208 -13.75 -19.34 -5.65
N GLY A 209 -14.60 -20.35 -5.83
CA GLY A 209 -15.29 -21.01 -4.73
C GLY A 209 -15.64 -22.46 -5.02
N PRO A 210 -16.16 -23.19 -4.02
CA PRO A 210 -16.72 -24.50 -4.25
C PRO A 210 -18.05 -24.43 -5.04
N PRO A 211 -18.55 -25.56 -5.59
CA PRO A 211 -19.83 -25.62 -6.32
C PRO A 211 -21.04 -25.02 -5.61
N ASN A 212 -21.03 -24.98 -4.27
CA ASN A 212 -22.11 -24.44 -3.45
C ASN A 212 -21.97 -22.94 -3.12
N ALA A 213 -20.87 -22.28 -3.48
CA ALA A 213 -20.68 -20.83 -3.28
C ALA A 213 -21.40 -20.01 -4.36
N ILE A 214 -22.72 -20.16 -4.43
CA ILE A 214 -23.55 -19.61 -5.52
C ILE A 214 -23.94 -18.16 -5.21
N ALA A 215 -24.65 -17.94 -4.12
CA ALA A 215 -25.20 -16.64 -3.76
C ALA A 215 -25.40 -16.52 -2.25
N GLY A 216 -25.34 -15.28 -1.74
CA GLY A 216 -25.47 -14.96 -0.32
C GLY A 216 -26.27 -13.66 -0.13
N PRO A 217 -26.89 -13.47 1.04
CA PRO A 217 -27.59 -12.22 1.33
C PRO A 217 -26.60 -11.07 1.54
N SER A 218 -26.95 -9.86 1.09
CA SER A 218 -26.31 -8.65 1.63
C SER A 218 -26.69 -8.52 3.10
N SER A 219 -25.74 -8.67 4.03
CA SER A 219 -26.00 -8.31 5.43
C SER A 219 -26.25 -6.79 5.50
N PRO A 220 -27.38 -6.32 6.06
CA PRO A 220 -27.55 -4.90 6.40
C PRO A 220 -26.77 -4.52 7.68
N GLY A 221 -26.17 -5.49 8.37
CA GLY A 221 -25.32 -5.27 9.54
C GLY A 221 -23.88 -4.96 9.16
N GLN A 222 -23.13 -4.37 10.07
CA GLN A 222 -21.68 -4.23 9.91
C GLN A 222 -21.03 -5.63 9.87
N PRO A 223 -19.85 -5.79 9.24
CA PRO A 223 -19.05 -7.00 9.41
C PRO A 223 -18.91 -7.35 10.89
N GLY A 224 -19.40 -8.52 11.30
CA GLY A 224 -19.41 -8.98 12.70
C GLY A 224 -20.72 -8.86 13.45
N ASP A 225 -21.71 -8.15 12.92
CA ASP A 225 -23.04 -8.11 13.50
C ASP A 225 -23.76 -9.46 13.25
N ILE A 226 -24.17 -10.11 14.34
CA ILE A 226 -25.03 -11.31 14.26
C ILE A 226 -26.46 -10.84 13.96
N ILE A 227 -26.83 -10.87 12.68
CA ILE A 227 -28.23 -10.73 12.28
C ILE A 227 -28.80 -12.14 12.12
N ALA A 228 -29.87 -12.44 12.85
CA ALA A 228 -30.61 -13.68 12.65
C ALA A 228 -31.08 -13.77 11.20
N ALA A 229 -30.73 -14.86 10.49
CA ALA A 229 -31.01 -15.06 9.06
C ALA A 229 -32.48 -14.85 8.67
N ALA A 230 -33.41 -15.00 9.63
CA ALA A 230 -34.84 -14.78 9.45
C ALA A 230 -35.26 -13.31 9.26
N ILE A 231 -34.35 -12.33 9.46
CA ILE A 231 -34.63 -10.89 9.45
C ILE A 231 -33.77 -10.16 8.40
N LEU A 232 -33.33 -10.82 7.33
CA LEU A 232 -32.57 -10.18 6.25
C LEU A 232 -33.52 -9.77 5.10
N PRO A 233 -34.13 -8.56 5.10
CA PRO A 233 -34.59 -7.95 3.87
C PRO A 233 -33.35 -7.46 3.12
N GLY A 234 -32.66 -8.37 2.41
CA GLY A 234 -31.45 -8.08 1.66
C GLY A 234 -31.56 -8.62 0.24
N ALA A 235 -30.91 -7.94 -0.71
CA ALA A 235 -30.73 -8.51 -2.03
C ALA A 235 -29.82 -9.74 -1.93
N ILE A 236 -30.16 -10.81 -2.63
CA ILE A 236 -29.29 -11.97 -2.79
C ILE A 236 -28.32 -11.63 -3.92
N HIS A 237 -27.03 -11.69 -3.64
CA HIS A 237 -25.97 -11.41 -4.61
C HIS A 237 -25.22 -12.70 -4.94
N GLU A 238 -24.81 -12.84 -6.21
CA GLU A 238 -23.90 -13.90 -6.60
C GLU A 238 -22.58 -13.75 -5.84
N ILE A 239 -22.10 -14.83 -5.23
CA ILE A 239 -20.81 -14.86 -4.51
C ILE A 239 -19.70 -15.16 -5.50
N VAL A 240 -19.84 -16.26 -6.26
CA VAL A 240 -18.86 -16.71 -7.25
C VAL A 240 -19.57 -17.00 -8.58
N PRO A 241 -19.06 -16.49 -9.72
CA PRO A 241 -19.61 -16.80 -11.03
C PRO A 241 -19.44 -18.29 -11.36
N ASP A 242 -20.40 -18.87 -12.07
CA ASP A 242 -20.47 -20.33 -12.33
C ASP A 242 -19.15 -20.95 -12.84
N ARG A 243 -18.46 -20.24 -13.76
CA ARG A 243 -17.17 -20.66 -14.32
C ARG A 243 -16.04 -20.84 -13.29
N ASN A 244 -16.14 -20.18 -12.13
CA ASN A 244 -15.10 -20.18 -11.09
C ASN A 244 -15.50 -21.00 -9.85
N ARG A 245 -16.62 -21.74 -9.92
CA ARG A 245 -17.09 -22.65 -8.86
C ARG A 245 -16.37 -24.00 -8.91
N ILE A 246 -15.03 -23.96 -8.89
CA ILE A 246 -14.14 -25.09 -9.20
C ILE A 246 -13.41 -25.68 -7.98
N LEU A 247 -13.50 -25.05 -6.81
CA LEU A 247 -12.72 -25.44 -5.63
C LEU A 247 -13.27 -26.68 -4.95
N ASN A 248 -12.40 -27.37 -4.23
CA ASN A 248 -12.79 -28.51 -3.40
C ASN A 248 -13.54 -28.05 -2.14
N PRO A 249 -14.81 -28.47 -1.93
CA PRO A 249 -15.57 -28.14 -0.71
C PRO A 249 -15.13 -28.91 0.55
N ASN A 250 -14.27 -29.92 0.43
CA ASN A 250 -13.90 -30.81 1.54
C ASN A 250 -12.60 -30.40 2.24
N THR A 251 -12.17 -29.15 2.08
CA THR A 251 -10.98 -28.65 2.76
C THR A 251 -11.33 -28.00 4.10
N PRO A 252 -10.37 -27.89 5.03
CA PRO A 252 -10.57 -27.13 6.26
C PRO A 252 -11.02 -25.68 6.03
N TRP A 253 -10.74 -25.10 4.86
CA TRP A 253 -11.17 -23.74 4.53
C TRP A 253 -12.69 -23.63 4.36
N SER A 254 -13.32 -24.60 3.71
CA SER A 254 -14.77 -24.60 3.44
C SER A 254 -15.62 -24.78 4.70
N THR A 255 -15.02 -25.24 5.80
CA THR A 255 -15.68 -25.42 7.11
C THR A 255 -15.06 -24.54 8.19
N TYR A 256 -14.19 -23.60 7.83
CA TYR A 256 -13.53 -22.72 8.78
C TYR A 256 -14.55 -21.78 9.45
N ILE A 257 -14.43 -21.61 10.77
CA ILE A 257 -15.30 -20.75 11.58
C ILE A 257 -14.39 -19.91 12.48
N MET A 258 -14.32 -18.59 12.27
CA MET A 258 -13.41 -17.72 13.04
C MET A 258 -13.69 -17.76 14.54
N ASN A 259 -14.96 -17.75 14.93
CA ASN A 259 -15.37 -17.70 16.34
C ASN A 259 -15.27 -19.06 17.06
N ALA A 260 -14.75 -20.11 16.41
CA ALA A 260 -14.56 -21.40 17.06
C ALA A 260 -13.43 -21.33 18.10
N ALA A 261 -13.57 -22.11 19.18
CA ALA A 261 -12.57 -22.17 20.23
C ALA A 261 -11.20 -22.61 19.68
N GLY A 262 -10.14 -21.90 20.07
CA GLY A 262 -8.77 -22.20 19.66
C GLY A 262 -8.34 -21.57 18.33
N GLN A 263 -9.21 -20.84 17.65
CA GLN A 263 -8.81 -20.03 16.50
C GLN A 263 -8.10 -18.76 16.96
N THR A 264 -7.07 -18.36 16.21
CA THR A 264 -6.34 -17.11 16.41
C THR A 264 -6.35 -16.30 15.13
N ASP A 265 -6.61 -15.00 15.25
CA ASP A 265 -6.52 -14.07 14.14
C ASP A 265 -5.04 -13.89 13.73
N PRO A 266 -4.61 -14.31 12.52
CA PRO A 266 -3.29 -13.99 12.03
C PRO A 266 -3.15 -12.47 11.88
N GLN A 267 -1.99 -11.93 12.23
CA GLN A 267 -1.73 -10.50 12.14
C GLN A 267 -0.99 -10.15 10.84
N PRO A 268 -1.50 -9.27 9.97
CA PRO A 268 -2.63 -8.38 10.22
C PRO A 268 -4.00 -9.06 10.12
N CYS A 269 -4.89 -8.71 11.05
CA CYS A 269 -6.21 -9.33 11.22
C CYS A 269 -7.20 -8.99 10.10
N ASP A 270 -7.09 -7.79 9.51
CA ASP A 270 -8.06 -7.29 8.50
C ASP A 270 -7.71 -7.73 7.07
N SER A 271 -7.41 -9.02 6.87
CA SER A 271 -7.37 -9.62 5.53
C SER A 271 -8.76 -10.16 5.21
N TYR A 272 -9.45 -9.68 4.17
CA TYR A 272 -10.81 -10.09 3.77
C TYR A 272 -11.17 -11.55 4.12
N ASP A 273 -12.04 -11.74 5.10
CA ASP A 273 -12.35 -13.02 5.73
C ASP A 273 -13.81 -13.40 5.47
N GLY A 274 -14.01 -14.43 4.65
CA GLY A 274 -15.33 -14.85 4.15
C GLY A 274 -16.42 -14.82 5.21
N ALA A 275 -17.55 -14.19 4.88
CA ALA A 275 -18.68 -14.11 5.78
C ALA A 275 -19.88 -14.82 5.16
N ASP A 276 -20.23 -16.00 5.69
CA ASP A 276 -21.65 -16.22 5.96
C ASP A 276 -21.98 -15.67 7.35
N VAL A 277 -23.08 -14.93 7.40
CA VAL A 277 -23.63 -14.21 8.55
C VAL A 277 -23.61 -15.04 9.85
N GLY A 278 -23.24 -14.41 10.98
CA GLY A 278 -23.25 -15.04 12.30
C GLY A 278 -21.86 -15.31 12.88
N ASN A 279 -21.43 -16.58 12.94
CA ASN A 279 -20.20 -17.01 13.60
C ASN A 279 -18.92 -16.87 12.73
N TRP A 280 -18.97 -16.07 11.66
CA TRP A 280 -17.88 -15.89 10.70
C TRP A 280 -17.43 -17.20 10.07
N GLN A 281 -18.40 -17.93 9.51
CA GLN A 281 -18.11 -19.14 8.75
C GLN A 281 -17.65 -18.76 7.34
N SER A 282 -16.58 -19.41 6.89
CA SER A 282 -16.04 -19.24 5.54
C SER A 282 -16.98 -19.82 4.49
N TRP A 283 -17.16 -19.09 3.38
CA TRP A 283 -17.79 -19.61 2.16
C TRP A 283 -16.90 -20.56 1.35
N GLY A 284 -15.67 -20.83 1.80
CA GLY A 284 -14.66 -21.57 1.04
C GLY A 284 -14.15 -20.80 -0.19
N VAL A 285 -14.36 -19.48 -0.24
CA VAL A 285 -14.00 -18.62 -1.37
C VAL A 285 -12.58 -18.09 -1.21
N VAL A 286 -11.87 -17.94 -2.33
CA VAL A 286 -10.55 -17.29 -2.43
C VAL A 286 -10.50 -16.38 -3.67
N ASP A 287 -9.49 -15.52 -3.76
CA ASP A 287 -9.25 -14.64 -4.91
C ASP A 287 -8.02 -15.06 -5.73
N ASP A 288 -7.81 -14.47 -6.91
CA ASP A 288 -6.61 -14.72 -7.73
C ASP A 288 -5.44 -13.75 -7.46
N THR A 289 -5.47 -13.02 -6.33
CA THR A 289 -4.31 -12.22 -5.91
C THR A 289 -3.19 -13.13 -5.42
N CYS A 290 -1.94 -12.69 -5.57
CA CYS A 290 -0.78 -13.45 -5.15
C CYS A 290 0.41 -12.55 -4.82
N ASP A 291 1.38 -13.13 -4.13
CA ASP A 291 2.73 -12.59 -3.97
C ASP A 291 3.75 -13.66 -4.35
N GLY A 292 4.97 -13.23 -4.68
CA GLY A 292 5.98 -14.17 -5.13
C GLY A 292 7.35 -13.61 -5.43
N THR A 293 8.20 -14.49 -5.97
CA THR A 293 9.57 -14.22 -6.34
C THR A 293 9.82 -14.49 -7.82
N ILE A 294 10.65 -13.65 -8.41
CA ILE A 294 11.23 -13.84 -9.74
C ILE A 294 12.74 -13.94 -9.54
N SER A 295 13.34 -15.04 -9.94
CA SER A 295 14.79 -15.24 -9.85
C SER A 295 15.39 -15.46 -11.22
N ALA A 296 16.51 -14.80 -11.51
CA ALA A 296 17.32 -15.06 -12.69
C ALA A 296 18.62 -15.75 -12.27
N GLN A 297 18.91 -16.90 -12.87
CA GLN A 297 20.18 -17.59 -12.76
C GLN A 297 20.98 -17.34 -14.05
N LEU A 298 22.15 -16.72 -13.93
CA LEU A 298 23.06 -16.46 -15.04
C LEU A 298 24.37 -17.23 -14.81
N ILE A 299 24.82 -17.98 -15.80
CA ILE A 299 26.15 -18.63 -15.77
C ILE A 299 27.13 -17.82 -16.63
N VAL A 300 28.19 -17.31 -16.01
CA VAL A 300 29.28 -16.57 -16.68
C VAL A 300 30.60 -17.24 -16.35
N ALA A 301 31.35 -17.66 -17.37
CA ALA A 301 32.64 -18.34 -17.21
C ALA A 301 32.61 -19.49 -16.17
N GLY A 302 31.53 -20.28 -16.16
CA GLY A 302 31.33 -21.41 -15.23
C GLY A 302 30.90 -21.01 -13.80
N THR A 303 30.77 -19.71 -13.50
CA THR A 303 30.25 -19.21 -12.22
C THR A 303 28.77 -18.88 -12.35
N ARG A 304 27.97 -19.37 -11.40
CA ARG A 304 26.53 -19.06 -11.33
C ARG A 304 26.28 -17.84 -10.45
N PHE A 305 25.56 -16.87 -11.00
CA PHE A 305 25.04 -15.70 -10.31
C PHE A 305 23.52 -15.79 -10.19
N THR A 306 22.95 -15.18 -9.16
CA THR A 306 21.50 -15.22 -8.92
C THR A 306 20.99 -13.84 -8.55
N ALA A 307 20.06 -13.31 -9.35
CA ALA A 307 19.26 -12.15 -9.02
C ALA A 307 17.90 -12.61 -8.47
N THR A 308 17.31 -11.84 -7.55
CA THR A 308 15.94 -12.07 -7.08
C THR A 308 15.19 -10.74 -6.99
N ALA A 309 13.95 -10.74 -7.47
CA ALA A 309 12.97 -9.69 -7.28
C ALA A 309 11.71 -10.23 -6.62
N ARG A 310 10.91 -9.35 -6.01
CA ARG A 310 9.60 -9.65 -5.47
C ARG A 310 8.50 -9.00 -6.31
N VAL A 311 7.39 -9.71 -6.47
CA VAL A 311 6.19 -9.16 -7.08
C VAL A 311 4.99 -9.44 -6.18
N LEU A 312 4.09 -8.46 -6.08
CA LEU A 312 2.84 -8.57 -5.35
C LEU A 312 1.71 -8.12 -6.25
N SER A 313 0.56 -8.80 -6.21
CA SER A 313 -0.65 -8.41 -6.92
C SER A 313 -1.62 -7.74 -5.95
N GLY A 314 -1.80 -6.43 -6.11
CA GLY A 314 -2.73 -5.62 -5.34
C GLY A 314 -4.04 -5.35 -6.06
N VAL A 315 -4.99 -4.77 -5.33
CA VAL A 315 -6.23 -4.21 -5.90
C VAL A 315 -5.93 -3.04 -6.84
N PRO A 316 -6.79 -2.73 -7.82
CA PRO A 316 -6.64 -1.55 -8.68
C PRO A 316 -6.47 -0.26 -7.88
N ASP A 317 -5.69 0.67 -8.42
CA ASP A 317 -5.59 2.03 -7.90
C ASP A 317 -6.64 2.91 -8.60
N TYR A 318 -7.68 3.31 -7.87
CA TYR A 318 -8.80 4.09 -8.39
C TYR A 318 -8.57 5.60 -8.36
N ALA A 319 -7.52 6.07 -7.68
CA ALA A 319 -7.18 7.48 -7.55
C ALA A 319 -5.66 7.67 -7.62
N PRO A 320 -5.02 7.30 -8.73
CA PRO A 320 -3.56 7.35 -8.86
C PRO A 320 -2.99 8.77 -8.84
N ASP A 321 -3.83 9.80 -8.97
CA ASP A 321 -3.51 11.21 -8.76
C ASP A 321 -3.56 11.64 -7.28
N ARG A 322 -3.86 10.72 -6.35
CA ARG A 322 -3.97 11.00 -4.91
C ARG A 322 -2.95 10.16 -4.16
N ARG A 323 -1.83 10.78 -3.78
CA ARG A 323 -0.70 10.07 -3.21
C ARG A 323 -0.94 9.78 -1.72
N PRO A 324 -0.73 8.52 -1.26
CA PRO A 324 -0.79 8.22 0.17
C PRO A 324 0.28 9.00 0.95
N PHE A 325 -0.13 9.67 2.02
CA PHE A 325 0.81 10.37 2.91
C PHE A 325 1.74 9.39 3.65
N SER A 326 1.24 8.21 4.02
CA SER A 326 2.04 7.06 4.45
C SER A 326 2.19 6.09 3.28
N SER A 327 3.43 5.77 2.91
CA SER A 327 3.75 4.93 1.75
C SER A 327 4.75 3.85 2.12
N LEU A 328 4.77 2.76 1.34
CA LEU A 328 5.76 1.69 1.51
C LEU A 328 7.20 2.21 1.40
N ALA A 329 7.45 3.22 0.56
CA ALA A 329 8.77 3.85 0.44
C ALA A 329 9.15 4.58 1.73
N GLY A 330 8.20 5.30 2.35
CA GLY A 330 8.38 5.92 3.66
C GLY A 330 8.66 4.88 4.75
N ASP A 331 7.91 3.79 4.80
CA ASP A 331 8.12 2.71 5.76
C ASP A 331 9.49 2.01 5.60
N LEU A 332 9.96 1.84 4.37
CA LEU A 332 11.31 1.30 4.11
C LEU A 332 12.39 2.29 4.51
N ALA A 333 12.21 3.58 4.20
CA ALA A 333 13.13 4.64 4.60
C ALA A 333 13.22 4.78 6.13
N ASP A 334 12.12 4.62 6.85
CA ASP A 334 12.09 4.67 8.32
C ASP A 334 12.90 3.53 8.97
N ARG A 335 13.03 2.39 8.28
CA ARG A 335 13.79 1.21 8.74
C ARG A 335 15.28 1.28 8.41
N GLU A 336 15.63 1.79 7.24
CA GLU A 336 17.00 1.71 6.69
C GLU A 336 17.79 3.03 6.82
N LEU A 337 17.13 4.18 6.66
CA LEU A 337 17.83 5.46 6.49
C LEU A 337 18.03 6.18 7.84
N PRO A 338 19.17 6.89 8.03
CA PRO A 338 19.41 7.69 9.23
C PRO A 338 18.47 8.90 9.30
N PRO A 339 18.15 9.45 10.49
CA PRO A 339 17.27 10.60 10.63
C PRO A 339 17.64 11.75 9.68
N VAL A 340 16.64 12.50 9.20
CA VAL A 340 16.86 13.65 8.31
C VAL A 340 17.66 14.72 9.05
N ASP A 341 18.66 15.32 8.40
CA ASP A 341 19.31 16.51 8.94
C ASP A 341 18.40 17.72 8.78
N VAL A 342 17.92 18.25 9.89
CA VAL A 342 17.08 19.46 9.94
C VAL A 342 17.91 20.58 10.55
N SER A 343 18.35 21.50 9.69
CA SER A 343 19.21 22.62 10.04
C SER A 343 18.92 23.82 9.13
N GLU A 344 19.52 24.98 9.42
CA GLU A 344 19.43 26.15 8.54
C GLU A 344 19.94 25.85 7.12
N ALA A 345 20.92 24.95 6.98
CA ALA A 345 21.48 24.57 5.68
C ALA A 345 20.50 23.72 4.83
N THR A 346 19.63 22.94 5.48
CA THR A 346 18.68 22.03 4.82
C THR A 346 17.24 22.53 4.85
N ILE A 347 17.01 23.75 5.34
CA ILE A 347 15.66 24.26 5.65
C ILE A 347 14.73 24.31 4.43
N GLU A 348 15.24 24.67 3.25
CA GLU A 348 14.42 24.74 2.03
C GLU A 348 14.04 23.35 1.51
N GLN A 349 14.99 22.40 1.53
CA GLN A 349 14.71 21.01 1.16
C GLN A 349 13.72 20.38 2.15
N THR A 350 13.97 20.53 3.46
CA THR A 350 13.07 20.02 4.50
C THR A 350 11.68 20.65 4.37
N GLY A 351 11.60 21.95 4.10
CA GLY A 351 10.34 22.64 3.87
C GLY A 351 9.57 22.06 2.67
N ALA A 352 10.24 21.77 1.56
CA ALA A 352 9.62 21.15 0.40
C ALA A 352 9.11 19.72 0.69
N GLU A 353 9.88 18.92 1.41
CA GLU A 353 9.48 17.56 1.82
C GLU A 353 8.26 17.59 2.77
N ILE A 354 8.23 18.54 3.71
CA ILE A 354 7.08 18.73 4.62
C ILE A 354 5.86 19.27 3.86
N ALA A 355 6.01 20.18 2.90
CA ALA A 355 4.90 20.63 2.05
C ALA A 355 4.33 19.49 1.21
N ASP A 356 5.18 18.62 0.66
CA ASP A 356 4.75 17.41 -0.04
C ASP A 356 3.94 16.48 0.87
N LEU A 357 4.38 16.27 2.12
CA LEU A 357 3.62 15.50 3.11
C LEU A 357 2.22 16.09 3.34
N PHE A 358 2.10 17.41 3.53
CA PHE A 358 0.81 18.08 3.75
C PHE A 358 -0.09 18.04 2.50
N ALA A 359 0.48 18.14 1.30
CA ALA A 359 -0.26 17.95 0.05
C ALA A 359 -0.86 16.53 -0.04
N ARG A 360 -0.06 15.50 0.29
CA ARG A 360 -0.54 14.11 0.35
C ARG A 360 -1.62 13.88 1.41
N VAL A 361 -1.53 14.56 2.55
CA VAL A 361 -2.58 14.55 3.59
C VAL A 361 -3.87 15.16 3.06
N PHE A 362 -3.80 16.31 2.38
CA PHE A 362 -4.97 16.94 1.76
C PHE A 362 -5.61 16.05 0.68
N GLU A 363 -4.80 15.45 -0.19
CA GLU A 363 -5.26 14.51 -1.22
C GLU A 363 -5.95 13.29 -0.61
N THR A 364 -5.36 12.70 0.44
CA THR A 364 -5.92 11.55 1.14
C THR A 364 -7.22 11.91 1.86
N ALA A 365 -7.28 13.09 2.51
CA ALA A 365 -8.50 13.56 3.17
C ALA A 365 -9.66 13.74 2.18
N GLY A 366 -9.37 14.18 0.95
CA GLY A 366 -10.36 14.29 -0.12
C GLY A 366 -10.97 12.97 -0.59
N LEU A 367 -10.33 11.83 -0.27
CA LEU A 367 -10.85 10.49 -0.56
C LEU A 367 -11.70 9.91 0.58
N MET A 368 -11.78 10.58 1.72
CA MET A 368 -12.42 10.06 2.93
C MET A 368 -13.74 10.77 3.24
N ASN A 369 -14.75 9.99 3.58
CA ASN A 369 -15.92 10.49 4.30
C ASN A 369 -15.60 10.53 5.79
N LEU A 370 -15.02 11.64 6.26
CA LEU A 370 -14.55 11.80 7.63
C LEU A 370 -15.68 11.64 8.65
N ASP A 371 -16.90 12.05 8.30
CA ASP A 371 -18.09 11.94 9.15
C ASP A 371 -18.41 10.46 9.45
N ALA A 372 -18.43 9.61 8.41
CA ALA A 372 -18.65 8.18 8.53
C ALA A 372 -17.49 7.47 9.26
N VAL A 373 -16.25 7.85 8.94
CA VAL A 373 -15.06 7.24 9.55
C VAL A 373 -14.95 7.61 11.04
N ARG A 374 -15.27 8.85 11.42
CA ARG A 374 -15.39 9.28 12.83
C ARG A 374 -16.41 8.44 13.57
N TYR A 375 -17.58 8.21 12.97
CA TYR A 375 -18.61 7.37 13.58
C TYR A 375 -18.11 5.94 13.81
N LYS A 376 -17.46 5.32 12.80
CA LYS A 376 -16.86 3.99 12.92
C LYS A 376 -15.81 3.95 14.03
N ALA A 377 -14.92 4.94 14.08
CA ALA A 377 -13.89 5.04 15.12
C ALA A 377 -14.48 5.16 16.55
N ILE A 378 -15.56 5.92 16.74
CA ILE A 378 -16.28 5.97 18.02
C ILE A 378 -16.76 4.58 18.40
N GLN A 379 -17.35 3.82 17.47
CA GLN A 379 -17.80 2.45 17.75
C GLN A 379 -16.63 1.51 18.07
N SER A 380 -15.55 1.57 17.30
CA SER A 380 -14.34 0.76 17.52
C SER A 380 -13.65 1.04 18.86
N ASN A 381 -13.74 2.27 19.37
CA ASN A 381 -13.20 2.62 20.69
C ASN A 381 -14.03 2.08 21.87
N ILE A 382 -15.27 1.65 21.63
CA ILE A 382 -16.14 1.07 22.67
C ILE A 382 -15.68 -0.37 22.91
N ASN A 383 -14.56 -0.51 23.61
CA ASN A 383 -14.17 -1.75 24.27
C ASN A 383 -14.92 -1.87 25.62
N ASP A 384 -15.18 -3.08 26.11
CA ASP A 384 -15.82 -3.29 27.42
C ASP A 384 -14.80 -3.73 28.49
N PRO A 385 -14.49 -2.89 29.51
CA PRO A 385 -14.77 -1.46 29.63
C PRO A 385 -13.72 -0.60 28.88
N PRO A 386 -14.09 0.58 28.37
CA PRO A 386 -13.16 1.42 27.64
C PRO A 386 -12.16 2.08 28.61
N PRO A 387 -10.91 2.35 28.19
CA PRO A 387 -9.99 3.11 29.03
C PRO A 387 -10.55 4.51 29.31
N PRO A 388 -10.19 5.15 30.45
CA PRO A 388 -10.68 6.48 30.76
C PRO A 388 -10.12 7.52 29.77
N ASN A 389 -10.83 8.64 29.63
CA ASN A 389 -10.26 9.85 29.03
C ASN A 389 -9.21 10.43 30.00
N TYR A 390 -7.94 10.39 29.62
CA TYR A 390 -6.86 10.94 30.44
C TYR A 390 -6.79 12.46 30.27
N PRO A 391 -6.55 13.23 31.35
CA PRO A 391 -6.35 14.68 31.26
C PRO A 391 -5.19 15.03 30.31
N GLY A 392 -5.40 16.02 29.45
CA GLY A 392 -4.37 16.48 28.51
C GLY A 392 -4.18 15.57 27.29
N LEU A 393 -5.11 14.65 27.03
CA LEU A 393 -5.24 13.89 25.78
C LEU A 393 -6.59 14.20 25.12
N PRO A 394 -6.73 14.00 23.79
CA PRO A 394 -8.02 14.16 23.13
C PRO A 394 -9.02 13.12 23.61
N GLN A 395 -10.30 13.46 23.50
CA GLN A 395 -11.40 12.55 23.81
C GLN A 395 -11.33 11.29 22.93
N ILE A 396 -11.92 10.19 23.40
CA ILE A 396 -12.07 8.94 22.61
C ILE A 396 -13.52 8.53 22.39
N ASP A 397 -14.47 9.36 22.82
CA ASP A 397 -15.91 9.08 22.76
C ASP A 397 -16.66 10.02 21.81
N LYS A 398 -17.98 10.13 21.96
CA LYS A 398 -18.84 10.96 21.11
C LYS A 398 -18.45 12.45 21.10
N ARG A 399 -17.64 12.91 22.07
CA ARG A 399 -17.12 14.27 22.17
C ARG A 399 -15.94 14.55 21.25
N MET A 400 -15.35 13.54 20.60
CA MET A 400 -14.24 13.71 19.66
C MET A 400 -14.54 14.72 18.54
N MET A 401 -13.61 15.62 18.21
CA MET A 401 -13.81 16.68 17.20
C MET A 401 -15.05 17.57 17.43
N THR A 402 -15.57 17.64 18.65
CA THR A 402 -16.62 18.61 19.02
C THR A 402 -16.00 19.74 19.84
N LYS A 403 -16.79 20.76 20.18
CA LYS A 403 -16.37 21.81 21.14
C LYS A 403 -15.88 21.24 22.48
N ASP A 404 -16.32 20.05 22.85
CA ASP A 404 -15.91 19.40 24.10
C ASP A 404 -14.53 18.72 24.01
N ASP A 405 -13.87 18.76 22.84
CA ASP A 405 -12.51 18.25 22.60
C ASP A 405 -11.45 19.38 22.60
N GLU A 406 -11.73 20.49 23.29
CA GLU A 406 -10.74 21.52 23.56
C GLU A 406 -9.55 20.97 24.37
N PRO A 407 -8.30 21.42 24.12
CA PRO A 407 -7.88 22.47 23.19
C PRO A 407 -7.43 21.95 21.81
N TYR A 408 -7.88 20.76 21.40
CA TYR A 408 -7.48 20.16 20.13
C TYR A 408 -8.30 20.71 18.95
N VAL A 409 -9.56 21.05 19.18
CA VAL A 409 -10.44 21.67 18.18
C VAL A 409 -10.22 23.19 18.11
N ASP A 410 -10.17 23.76 16.88
CA ASP A 410 -10.04 25.22 16.65
C ASP A 410 -11.16 25.74 15.71
N LEU A 411 -11.36 25.09 14.54
CA LEU A 411 -12.24 25.60 13.48
C LEU A 411 -13.68 25.06 13.48
N THR A 412 -13.96 24.02 14.25
CA THR A 412 -15.23 23.26 14.20
C THR A 412 -16.45 23.95 14.86
N PRO A 413 -16.34 24.83 15.90
CA PRO A 413 -17.51 25.38 16.57
C PRO A 413 -18.38 26.33 15.73
N ILE A 414 -17.87 26.86 14.60
CA ILE A 414 -18.55 27.92 13.82
C ILE A 414 -19.37 27.35 12.65
N LEU A 415 -18.99 26.20 12.09
CA LEU A 415 -19.61 25.63 10.88
C LEU A 415 -20.58 24.47 11.17
N LEU A 416 -20.61 23.98 12.40
CA LEU A 416 -21.37 22.82 12.85
C LEU A 416 -22.40 23.22 13.90
N ASP A 417 -23.57 23.69 13.49
CA ASP A 417 -24.69 24.03 14.39
C ASP A 417 -25.42 22.78 14.94
N SER A 418 -24.75 21.63 15.01
CA SER A 418 -25.35 20.41 15.53
C SER A 418 -24.37 19.56 16.32
N ASP A 419 -24.60 19.50 17.64
CA ASP A 419 -24.07 18.45 18.54
C ASP A 419 -24.62 17.04 18.20
N LYS A 420 -25.36 16.90 17.10
CA LYS A 420 -25.94 15.63 16.66
C LYS A 420 -24.89 14.86 15.88
N VAL A 421 -24.38 13.80 16.49
CA VAL A 421 -23.85 12.65 15.74
C VAL A 421 -25.00 12.19 14.85
N ALA A 422 -24.98 12.55 13.56
CA ALA A 422 -25.93 12.02 12.60
C ALA A 422 -25.70 10.51 12.55
N GLN A 423 -26.50 9.77 13.33
CA GLN A 423 -26.58 8.32 13.25
C GLN A 423 -26.99 8.01 11.83
N GLN A 424 -26.10 7.34 11.09
CA GLN A 424 -26.31 6.92 9.71
C GLN A 424 -26.43 8.09 8.72
N SER A 425 -25.41 8.23 7.85
CA SER A 425 -25.79 8.57 6.48
C SER A 425 -26.58 7.36 5.98
N ASP A 426 -27.90 7.47 5.92
CA ASP A 426 -28.81 6.40 5.46
C ASP A 426 -28.62 6.09 3.96
N GLY A 427 -27.42 6.29 3.40
CA GLY A 427 -27.15 6.27 1.97
C GLY A 427 -27.92 7.35 1.20
N VAL A 428 -28.58 8.30 1.89
CA VAL A 428 -29.36 9.36 1.24
C VAL A 428 -28.38 10.28 0.52
N PRO A 429 -28.46 10.37 -0.82
CA PRO A 429 -27.65 11.32 -1.58
C PRO A 429 -27.86 12.74 -1.05
N TYR A 430 -26.80 13.55 -1.02
CA TYR A 430 -26.84 15.00 -0.72
C TYR A 430 -27.02 15.42 0.75
N LEU A 431 -26.84 14.53 1.73
CA LEU A 431 -26.68 14.97 3.12
C LEU A 431 -25.37 15.77 3.30
N PRO A 432 -25.37 16.88 4.06
CA PRO A 432 -24.13 17.59 4.39
C PRO A 432 -23.13 16.69 5.10
N LEU A 433 -21.86 16.75 4.70
CA LEU A 433 -20.72 16.08 5.33
C LEU A 433 -19.82 17.13 6.00
N PRO A 434 -20.23 17.69 7.15
CA PRO A 434 -19.59 18.86 7.72
C PRO A 434 -18.15 18.60 8.18
N TYR A 435 -17.83 17.44 8.76
CA TYR A 435 -16.45 17.16 9.15
C TYR A 435 -15.55 17.04 7.92
N SER A 436 -16.03 16.36 6.89
CA SER A 436 -15.33 16.24 5.61
C SER A 436 -15.11 17.60 4.94
N ALA A 437 -16.13 18.47 4.93
CA ALA A 437 -16.04 19.82 4.37
C ALA A 437 -15.06 20.71 5.14
N VAL A 438 -15.08 20.66 6.48
CA VAL A 438 -14.14 21.41 7.33
C VAL A 438 -12.72 20.90 7.12
N ALA A 439 -12.50 19.58 7.02
CA ALA A 439 -11.18 19.03 6.74
C ALA A 439 -10.63 19.55 5.40
N MET A 440 -11.44 19.56 4.34
CA MET A 440 -11.04 20.12 3.05
C MET A 440 -10.68 21.62 3.16
N ALA A 441 -11.51 22.41 3.84
CA ALA A 441 -11.27 23.84 3.99
C ALA A 441 -10.03 24.16 4.86
N ALA A 442 -9.79 23.37 5.90
CA ALA A 442 -8.65 23.55 6.82
C ALA A 442 -7.32 23.12 6.20
N HIS A 443 -7.31 22.05 5.41
CA HIS A 443 -6.09 21.51 4.82
C HIS A 443 -5.71 22.16 3.49
N ALA A 444 -6.66 22.69 2.71
CA ALA A 444 -6.36 23.27 1.39
C ALA A 444 -5.30 24.38 1.41
N PRO A 445 -5.30 25.35 2.35
CA PRO A 445 -4.25 26.37 2.40
C PRO A 445 -2.87 25.82 2.77
N LEU A 446 -2.81 24.67 3.43
CA LEU A 446 -1.58 24.05 3.91
C LEU A 446 -0.81 23.30 2.81
N THR A 447 -1.34 23.24 1.59
CA THR A 447 -0.60 22.70 0.43
C THR A 447 0.38 23.73 -0.15
N ASP A 448 0.20 25.02 0.15
CA ASP A 448 1.14 26.08 -0.22
C ASP A 448 2.27 26.19 0.81
N LEU A 449 3.52 26.15 0.34
CA LEU A 449 4.71 26.13 1.20
C LEU A 449 4.83 27.38 2.08
N ILE A 450 4.49 28.56 1.55
CA ILE A 450 4.63 29.82 2.30
C ILE A 450 3.61 29.86 3.43
N THR A 451 2.35 29.55 3.11
CA THR A 451 1.25 29.46 4.07
C THR A 451 1.52 28.40 5.12
N LEU A 452 2.03 27.23 4.72
CA LEU A 452 2.39 26.14 5.62
C LEU A 452 3.50 26.57 6.59
N ARG A 453 4.58 27.19 6.11
CA ARG A 453 5.67 27.66 6.99
C ARG A 453 5.19 28.69 8.00
N ASP A 454 4.33 29.62 7.59
CA ASP A 454 3.74 30.59 8.51
C ASP A 454 2.84 29.91 9.55
N PHE A 455 2.01 28.96 9.13
CA PHE A 455 1.18 28.16 10.01
C PHE A 455 2.00 27.37 11.04
N LEU A 456 2.99 26.60 10.60
CA LEU A 456 3.86 25.80 11.49
C LEU A 456 4.61 26.67 12.49
N ARG A 457 5.10 27.83 12.05
CA ARG A 457 5.79 28.81 12.89
C ARG A 457 4.88 29.44 13.94
N THR A 458 3.66 29.84 13.56
CA THR A 458 2.75 30.58 14.44
C THR A 458 1.89 29.67 15.33
N ARG A 459 1.71 28.40 14.94
CA ARG A 459 0.83 27.43 15.61
C ARG A 459 1.59 26.20 16.13
N LYS A 460 2.89 26.31 16.41
CA LYS A 460 3.76 25.22 16.92
C LYS A 460 3.09 24.35 17.99
N ASP A 461 2.60 24.95 19.08
CA ASP A 461 2.02 24.18 20.19
C ASP A 461 0.72 23.46 19.81
N HIS A 462 -0.05 24.04 18.90
CA HIS A 462 -1.27 23.42 18.39
C HIS A 462 -0.94 22.22 17.50
N VAL A 463 0.02 22.37 16.58
CA VAL A 463 0.49 21.28 15.71
C VAL A 463 1.10 20.15 16.53
N GLY A 464 1.98 20.46 17.49
CA GLY A 464 2.58 19.45 18.38
C GLY A 464 1.57 18.65 19.20
N ARG A 465 0.41 19.25 19.56
CA ARG A 465 -0.70 18.53 20.19
C ARG A 465 -1.49 17.66 19.21
N LEU A 466 -1.65 18.14 17.97
CA LEU A 466 -2.51 17.49 16.98
C LEU A 466 -1.84 16.33 16.25
N ILE A 467 -0.53 16.34 16.01
CA ILE A 467 0.11 15.23 15.31
C ILE A 467 0.23 14.03 16.25
N ARG A 468 -0.32 12.87 15.84
CA ARG A 468 -0.23 11.63 16.61
C ARG A 468 1.23 11.14 16.60
N PRO A 469 1.86 10.90 17.77
CA PRO A 469 3.20 10.36 17.80
C PRO A 469 3.22 8.92 17.26
N PRO A 470 4.34 8.50 16.65
CA PRO A 470 4.52 7.12 16.19
C PRO A 470 4.58 6.15 17.37
N TYR A 471 4.43 4.85 17.09
CA TYR A 471 4.81 3.84 18.07
C TYR A 471 6.30 3.96 18.41
N GLY A 472 6.63 3.78 19.69
CA GLY A 472 7.99 3.83 20.17
C GLY A 472 8.85 2.73 19.56
N ARG A 473 10.14 3.02 19.39
CA ARG A 473 11.14 2.00 19.08
C ARG A 473 11.29 1.06 20.27
N PHE A 474 11.70 -0.19 20.02
CA PHE A 474 11.92 -1.16 21.09
C PHE A 474 12.85 -0.65 22.20
N SER A 475 13.84 0.18 21.86
CA SER A 475 14.77 0.79 22.83
C SER A 475 14.14 1.88 23.71
N GLN A 476 12.96 2.39 23.37
CA GLN A 476 12.23 3.40 24.13
C GLN A 476 11.25 2.77 25.13
N PHE A 477 10.97 1.48 24.99
CA PHE A 477 10.03 0.78 25.86
C PHE A 477 10.67 0.39 27.18
N GLU A 478 9.97 0.72 28.27
CA GLU A 478 10.25 0.13 29.58
C GLU A 478 9.87 -1.35 29.60
N GLU A 479 10.45 -2.09 30.53
CA GLU A 479 10.20 -3.53 30.71
C GLU A 479 8.69 -3.81 30.90
N ALA A 480 8.02 -3.00 31.72
CA ALA A 480 6.57 -3.01 31.88
C ALA A 480 5.95 -1.79 31.19
N PRO A 481 4.77 -1.92 30.55
CA PRO A 481 4.09 -0.77 29.98
C PRO A 481 3.62 0.19 31.06
N GLY A 482 3.69 1.49 30.77
CA GLY A 482 3.12 2.52 31.62
C GLY A 482 1.60 2.37 31.75
N LYS A 483 1.02 2.86 32.85
CA LYS A 483 -0.44 2.89 33.05
C LYS A 483 -1.14 4.04 32.31
N VAL A 484 -0.35 4.98 31.78
CA VAL A 484 -0.79 6.20 31.12
C VAL A 484 0.00 6.31 29.81
N PRO A 485 -0.63 6.76 28.72
CA PRO A 485 0.06 7.06 27.47
C PRO A 485 1.29 7.94 27.65
N ASN A 486 2.36 7.63 26.92
CA ASN A 486 3.53 8.49 26.88
C ASN A 486 3.29 9.66 25.90
N PRO A 487 3.64 10.90 26.25
CA PRO A 487 3.39 12.05 25.38
C PRO A 487 4.29 12.06 24.12
N SER A 488 5.45 11.39 24.15
CA SER A 488 6.46 11.43 23.08
C SER A 488 6.36 10.29 22.08
N PHE A 489 5.77 9.15 22.46
CA PHE A 489 5.61 7.96 21.61
C PHE A 489 4.45 7.11 22.10
N ARG A 490 3.92 6.25 21.23
CA ARG A 490 2.87 5.28 21.57
C ARG A 490 3.45 3.93 21.97
N ASP A 491 2.85 3.26 22.94
CA ASP A 491 3.19 1.88 23.32
C ASP A 491 1.98 0.99 23.01
N SER A 492 2.14 0.04 22.09
CA SER A 492 1.04 -0.87 21.69
C SER A 492 0.51 -1.75 22.84
N ARG A 493 1.24 -1.84 23.95
CA ARG A 493 0.82 -2.53 25.18
C ARG A 493 -0.10 -1.67 26.05
N VAL A 494 -0.19 -0.36 25.77
CA VAL A 494 -1.09 0.58 26.44
C VAL A 494 -2.38 0.67 25.63
N SER A 495 -3.50 0.19 26.19
CA SER A 495 -4.77 0.09 25.47
C SER A 495 -5.24 1.39 24.83
N ARG A 496 -5.00 2.54 25.48
CA ARG A 496 -5.35 3.87 24.97
C ARG A 496 -4.57 4.27 23.71
N ASP A 497 -3.38 3.73 23.48
CA ASP A 497 -2.51 4.10 22.36
C ASP A 497 -2.89 3.45 21.02
N GLY A 498 -3.66 2.36 21.07
CA GLY A 498 -4.29 1.75 19.89
C GLY A 498 -5.58 2.46 19.45
N LEU A 499 -6.20 3.24 20.34
CA LEU A 499 -7.51 3.86 20.09
C LEU A 499 -7.45 5.05 19.14
N HIS A 500 -8.54 5.21 18.40
CA HIS A 500 -8.74 6.33 17.49
C HIS A 500 -9.06 7.61 18.26
N ASP A 501 -8.50 8.73 17.82
CA ASP A 501 -8.85 10.07 18.32
C ASP A 501 -8.64 11.12 17.23
N MET A 502 -8.91 12.39 17.55
CA MET A 502 -8.83 13.47 16.56
C MET A 502 -7.40 13.89 16.17
N ARG A 503 -6.36 13.27 16.75
CA ARG A 503 -4.98 13.55 16.33
C ARG A 503 -4.76 13.07 14.90
N MET A 504 -3.99 13.84 14.14
CA MET A 504 -3.68 13.59 12.74
C MET A 504 -2.70 12.42 12.60
N PRO A 505 -2.92 11.49 11.64
CA PRO A 505 -4.09 11.41 10.76
C PRO A 505 -5.35 10.92 11.53
N PRO A 506 -6.48 11.64 11.47
CA PRO A 506 -7.63 11.37 12.31
C PRO A 506 -8.39 10.19 11.74
N PHE A 507 -8.67 9.20 12.58
CA PHE A 507 -9.47 8.01 12.27
C PHE A 507 -9.03 7.19 11.05
N MET A 508 -7.81 7.41 10.55
CA MET A 508 -7.17 6.47 9.63
C MET A 508 -6.62 5.30 10.43
N ARG A 509 -6.72 4.10 9.87
CA ARG A 509 -6.31 2.87 10.55
C ARG A 509 -5.19 2.16 9.82
N ASP A 510 -4.35 1.47 10.59
CA ASP A 510 -3.39 0.50 10.04
C ASP A 510 -4.09 -0.84 9.74
N SER A 511 -3.30 -1.82 9.32
CA SER A 511 -3.77 -3.16 8.97
C SER A 511 -4.30 -3.97 10.16
N ASP A 512 -4.02 -3.53 11.38
CA ASP A 512 -4.45 -4.17 12.64
C ASP A 512 -5.63 -3.40 13.26
N GLU A 513 -6.30 -2.56 12.47
CA GLU A 513 -7.40 -1.67 12.85
C GLU A 513 -7.06 -0.59 13.89
N ASN A 514 -5.79 -0.44 14.26
CA ASN A 514 -5.34 0.57 15.21
C ASN A 514 -5.21 1.93 14.55
N ALA A 515 -5.19 2.97 15.36
CA ALA A 515 -5.02 4.34 14.89
C ALA A 515 -3.66 4.53 14.18
N LEU A 516 -3.68 4.98 12.93
CA LEU A 516 -2.49 5.20 12.11
C LEU A 516 -1.71 6.43 12.58
N SER A 517 -0.39 6.46 12.40
CA SER A 517 0.45 7.63 12.64
C SER A 517 1.36 7.87 11.43
N LEU A 518 2.05 9.02 11.41
CA LEU A 518 3.21 9.18 10.54
C LEU A 518 4.27 8.12 10.87
N THR A 519 5.19 7.88 9.93
CA THR A 519 6.42 7.13 10.21
C THR A 519 7.24 7.88 11.27
N TRP A 520 8.15 7.18 11.95
CA TRP A 520 8.98 7.84 12.96
C TRP A 520 9.83 8.95 12.33
N ARG A 521 10.40 8.70 11.16
CA ARG A 521 11.21 9.64 10.39
C ARG A 521 10.44 10.89 10.00
N ASP A 522 9.24 10.75 9.45
CA ASP A 522 8.43 11.90 9.03
C ASP A 522 7.98 12.73 10.24
N TYR A 523 7.60 12.06 11.34
CA TYR A 523 7.25 12.72 12.59
C TYR A 523 8.42 13.50 13.18
N ASP A 524 9.59 12.87 13.33
CA ASP A 524 10.81 13.51 13.86
C ASP A 524 11.22 14.72 13.01
N THR A 525 11.20 14.56 11.68
CA THR A 525 11.52 15.62 10.72
C THR A 525 10.57 16.80 10.87
N LEU A 526 9.25 16.55 10.96
CA LEU A 526 8.25 17.60 11.15
C LEU A 526 8.44 18.33 12.48
N MET A 527 8.61 17.61 13.59
CA MET A 527 8.78 18.25 14.91
C MET A 527 10.03 19.11 14.98
N ARG A 528 11.18 18.61 14.48
CA ARG A 528 12.42 19.37 14.43
C ARG A 528 12.34 20.57 13.49
N PHE A 529 11.60 20.46 12.39
CA PHE A 529 11.39 21.57 11.47
C PHE A 529 10.54 22.68 12.11
N ILE A 530 9.50 22.32 12.85
CA ILE A 530 8.68 23.27 13.62
C ILE A 530 9.55 24.00 14.66
N ASP A 531 10.42 23.27 15.37
CA ASP A 531 11.35 23.86 16.35
C ASP A 531 12.29 24.87 15.69
N LEU A 532 12.91 24.50 14.57
CA LEU A 532 13.80 25.39 13.81
C LEU A 532 13.09 26.67 13.34
N LEU A 533 11.86 26.57 12.82
CA LEU A 533 11.08 27.74 12.39
C LEU A 533 10.74 28.67 13.57
N ALA A 534 10.44 28.11 14.74
CA ALA A 534 10.15 28.89 15.94
C ALA A 534 11.40 29.60 16.48
N GLU A 535 12.56 28.93 16.45
CA GLU A 535 13.85 29.51 16.84
C GLU A 535 14.23 30.68 15.93
N GLN A 536 14.09 30.53 14.61
CA GLN A 536 14.31 31.62 13.66
C GLN A 536 13.37 32.80 13.88
N ALA A 537 12.10 32.53 14.21
CA ALA A 537 11.14 33.59 14.53
C ALA A 537 11.56 34.37 15.79
N ALA A 538 11.99 33.66 16.84
CA ALA A 538 12.45 34.26 18.08
C ALA A 538 13.74 35.07 17.88
N ALA A 539 14.69 34.56 17.09
CA ALA A 539 15.93 35.26 16.76
C ALA A 539 15.67 36.55 15.97
N ASN A 540 14.75 36.52 15.00
CA ASN A 540 14.36 37.69 14.20
C ASN A 540 13.56 38.73 15.00
N ALA A 541 12.90 38.33 16.08
CA ALA A 541 12.16 39.22 16.98
C ALA A 541 13.06 39.87 18.06
N ALA A 542 14.30 39.39 18.25
CA ALA A 542 15.23 39.98 19.19
C ALA A 542 15.76 41.34 18.68
N PRO A 543 15.77 42.41 19.50
CA PRO A 543 16.24 43.72 19.06
C PRO A 543 17.71 43.65 18.63
N GLY A 544 17.99 44.06 17.39
CA GLY A 544 19.32 44.01 16.79
C GLY A 544 20.39 44.66 17.67
N GLN A 545 21.51 43.96 17.85
CA GLN A 545 22.74 44.57 18.36
C GLN A 545 23.11 45.77 17.47
N PRO A 546 23.43 46.95 18.05
CA PRO A 546 23.91 48.06 17.24
C PRO A 546 25.22 47.66 16.53
N PRO A 547 25.49 48.18 15.32
CA PRO A 547 26.70 47.87 14.59
C PRO A 547 27.91 48.22 15.47
N LYS A 548 28.85 47.29 15.60
CA LYS A 548 30.15 47.57 16.22
C LYS A 548 30.82 48.67 15.39
N ALA A 549 31.05 49.81 16.03
CA ALA A 549 31.80 50.95 15.48
C ALA A 549 33.27 50.60 15.28
#